data_AF-A0A6I0VDF8-F1
#
_entry.id   AF-A0A6I0VDF8-F1
#
_cell.length_a   1.000
_cell.length_b   1.000
_cell.length_c   1.000
_cell.angle_alpha   90.00
_cell.angle_beta   90.00
_cell.angle_gamma   90.00
#
_symmetry.space_group_name_H-M   'P 1'
#
loop_
_entity.id
_entity.type
_entity.pdbx_description
1 polymer ?
#
loop_
_entity_poly.entity_id
_entity_poly.type
_entity_poly.pdbx_seq_one_letter_code
_entity_poly.pdbx_strand_id
1 'polypeptide(L)'
;MPPQAAPRQSRPNSRFSYGQGIPSRRNGTWTPDHQCTFGNAIKRFFDGYLEFKGRSGRREFWFAMLFVIPVSVISFFIPVIGILWGMAVATPAIAISFRRLHDANRNGWWFLLGQAGNILALALLFVIGIGLLCIQIGMIMVIPHEPPNIDFHNPNSFAGMLLILFYASLGMVGVSLIIQACLYTLPSKPEGARFD
;
A
#
# COMPACT_ATOMS: atom_id res chain seq x y z
N MET A 1 13.07 -26.87 -36.64
CA MET A 1 12.52 -25.51 -36.78
C MET A 1 13.25 -24.63 -35.76
N PRO A 2 13.98 -23.57 -36.18
CA PRO A 2 14.63 -22.70 -35.22
C PRO A 2 13.60 -21.94 -34.38
N PRO A 3 13.86 -21.68 -33.08
CA PRO A 3 12.96 -20.93 -32.22
C PRO A 3 12.75 -19.52 -32.79
N GLN A 4 11.50 -19.13 -32.98
CA GLN A 4 11.12 -17.79 -33.43
C GLN A 4 11.71 -16.76 -32.46
N ALA A 5 12.64 -15.94 -32.96
CA ALA A 5 13.18 -14.83 -32.20
C ALA A 5 12.02 -13.90 -31.81
N ALA A 6 11.91 -13.60 -30.52
CA ALA A 6 10.94 -12.65 -30.00
C ALA A 6 11.06 -11.31 -30.77
N PRO A 7 9.93 -10.65 -31.08
CA PRO A 7 9.96 -9.37 -31.77
C PRO A 7 10.83 -8.39 -30.99
N ARG A 8 11.86 -7.83 -31.65
CA ARG A 8 12.71 -6.80 -31.08
C ARG A 8 11.81 -5.64 -30.64
N GLN A 9 11.67 -5.44 -29.34
CA GLN A 9 11.07 -4.24 -28.79
C GLN A 9 11.87 -3.06 -29.35
N SER A 10 11.27 -2.32 -30.27
CA SER A 10 11.83 -1.08 -30.79
C SER A 10 12.03 -0.16 -29.59
N ARG A 11 13.29 0.08 -29.23
CA ARG A 11 13.63 1.10 -28.22
C ARG A 11 12.99 2.40 -28.72
N PRO A 12 12.04 3.01 -27.99
CA PRO A 12 11.54 4.31 -28.37
C PRO A 12 12.74 5.24 -28.46
N ASN A 13 12.90 5.93 -29.58
CA ASN A 13 13.96 6.88 -29.83
C ASN A 13 14.22 7.72 -28.56
N SER A 14 15.47 7.75 -28.13
CA SER A 14 16.01 8.50 -26.99
C SER A 14 16.00 10.01 -27.23
N ARG A 15 14.90 10.56 -27.74
CA ARG A 15 14.65 12.01 -27.85
C ARG A 15 13.89 12.57 -26.65
N PHE A 16 13.60 11.76 -25.64
CA PHE A 16 13.06 12.25 -24.38
C PHE A 16 14.21 12.68 -23.48
N SER A 17 14.43 13.99 -23.46
CA SER A 17 15.40 14.67 -22.62
C SER A 17 15.14 14.35 -21.15
N TYR A 18 16.20 14.14 -20.36
CA TYR A 18 16.13 14.09 -18.90
C TYR A 18 15.27 15.27 -18.41
N GLY A 19 14.08 15.01 -17.88
CA GLY A 19 13.14 16.02 -17.39
C GLY A 19 11.76 16.09 -18.07
N GLN A 20 11.60 15.57 -19.29
CA GLN A 20 10.29 15.44 -19.94
C GLN A 20 9.88 13.96 -19.91
N GLY A 21 9.02 13.59 -18.95
CA GLY A 21 8.55 12.23 -18.78
C GLY A 21 7.87 11.67 -20.04
N ILE A 22 7.90 10.36 -20.22
CA ILE A 22 7.13 9.70 -21.28
C ILE A 22 5.64 10.03 -21.03
N PRO A 23 4.82 10.31 -22.07
CA PRO A 23 3.38 10.48 -21.88
C PRO A 23 2.79 9.31 -21.07
N SER A 24 1.83 9.59 -20.19
CA SER A 24 1.20 8.59 -19.33
C SER A 24 0.52 7.49 -20.13
N ARG A 25 -0.06 7.85 -21.28
CA ARG A 25 -0.76 6.95 -22.18
C ARG A 25 -0.16 6.95 -23.59
N ARG A 26 -0.08 5.76 -24.19
CA ARG A 26 0.20 5.58 -25.62
C ARG A 26 -0.90 4.70 -26.20
N ASN A 27 -1.58 5.15 -27.26
CA ASN A 27 -2.70 4.43 -27.87
C ASN A 27 -3.80 4.03 -26.87
N GLY A 28 -4.05 4.86 -25.86
CA GLY A 28 -5.06 4.61 -24.83
C GLY A 28 -4.60 3.70 -23.68
N THR A 29 -3.43 3.07 -23.75
CA THR A 29 -2.91 2.19 -22.70
C THR A 29 -1.84 2.87 -21.85
N TRP A 30 -1.80 2.55 -20.56
CA TRP A 30 -0.83 3.12 -19.62
C TRP A 30 0.57 2.56 -19.87
N THR A 31 1.53 3.44 -20.16
CA THR A 31 2.90 3.01 -20.46
C THR A 31 3.86 3.21 -19.29
N PRO A 32 4.74 2.24 -18.99
CA PRO A 32 5.69 2.35 -17.88
C PRO A 32 6.78 3.39 -18.21
N ASP A 33 7.03 4.31 -17.26
CA ASP A 33 8.17 5.23 -17.32
C ASP A 33 9.30 4.75 -16.39
N HIS A 34 10.33 4.15 -16.97
CA HIS A 34 11.50 3.67 -16.23
C HIS A 34 12.48 4.78 -15.85
N GLN A 35 12.35 5.98 -16.43
CA GLN A 35 13.22 7.12 -16.22
C GLN A 35 12.50 8.29 -15.52
N CYS A 36 11.36 8.01 -14.89
CA CYS A 36 10.55 9.03 -14.25
C CYS A 36 11.35 9.82 -13.19
N THR A 37 11.14 11.13 -13.13
CA THR A 37 11.58 11.98 -12.02
C THR A 37 10.54 11.96 -10.90
N PHE A 38 10.92 12.40 -9.70
CA PHE A 38 10.03 12.44 -8.54
C PHE A 38 8.73 13.22 -8.81
N GLY A 39 8.84 14.45 -9.32
CA GLY A 39 7.66 15.27 -9.64
C GLY A 39 6.77 14.67 -10.73
N ASN A 40 7.36 13.99 -11.73
CA ASN A 40 6.58 13.29 -12.76
C ASN A 40 5.82 12.09 -12.18
N ALA A 41 6.43 11.36 -11.24
CA ALA A 41 5.79 10.23 -10.58
C ALA A 41 4.54 10.65 -9.80
N ILE A 42 4.57 11.79 -9.10
CA ILE A 42 3.40 12.32 -8.38
C ILE A 42 2.28 12.71 -9.36
N LYS A 43 2.60 13.41 -10.44
CA LYS A 43 1.61 13.78 -11.47
C LYS A 43 0.95 12.53 -12.06
N ARG A 44 1.75 11.51 -12.38
CA ARG A 44 1.29 10.25 -12.93
C ARG A 44 0.50 9.41 -11.93
N PHE A 45 0.82 9.50 -10.64
CA PHE A 45 0.05 8.84 -9.57
C PHE A 45 -1.40 9.32 -9.56
N PHE A 46 -1.63 10.63 -9.65
CA PHE A 46 -2.97 11.21 -9.70
C PHE A 46 -3.61 11.16 -11.10
N ASP A 47 -2.86 11.17 -12.19
CA ASP A 47 -3.40 11.03 -13.56
C ASP A 47 -3.93 9.61 -13.85
N GLY A 48 -3.25 8.60 -13.31
CA GLY A 48 -3.61 7.18 -13.49
C GLY A 48 -4.54 6.62 -12.42
N TYR A 49 -5.24 7.45 -11.64
CA TYR A 49 -5.96 7.01 -10.43
C TYR A 49 -7.06 5.97 -10.67
N LEU A 50 -7.71 5.97 -11.83
CA LEU A 50 -8.72 4.97 -12.25
C LEU A 50 -8.19 3.99 -13.31
N GLU A 51 -6.92 4.08 -13.68
CA GLU A 51 -6.34 3.24 -14.71
C GLU A 51 -5.69 2.02 -14.07
N PHE A 52 -6.36 0.87 -14.15
CA PHE A 52 -5.88 -0.40 -13.60
C PHE A 52 -5.14 -1.25 -14.65
N LYS A 53 -5.25 -0.90 -15.94
CA LYS A 53 -4.58 -1.60 -17.04
C LYS A 53 -3.22 -1.00 -17.34
N GLY A 54 -2.38 -1.79 -18.02
CA GLY A 54 -1.01 -1.42 -18.35
C GLY A 54 -0.04 -1.66 -17.19
N ARG A 55 1.12 -1.00 -17.28
CA ARG A 55 2.30 -1.30 -16.45
C ARG A 55 2.92 -0.06 -15.86
N SER A 56 3.36 -0.17 -14.61
CA SER A 56 4.12 0.88 -13.92
C SER A 56 5.51 0.38 -13.54
N GLY A 57 6.52 1.17 -13.90
CA GLY A 57 7.91 0.86 -13.62
C GLY A 57 8.22 0.94 -12.12
N ARG A 58 9.35 0.35 -11.72
CA ARG A 58 9.81 0.37 -10.32
C ARG A 58 10.00 1.80 -9.80
N ARG A 59 10.68 2.67 -10.55
CA ARG A 59 10.97 4.05 -10.12
C ARG A 59 9.69 4.86 -9.93
N GLU A 60 8.73 4.73 -10.84
CA GLU A 60 7.43 5.42 -10.79
C GLU A 60 6.67 5.04 -9.51
N PHE A 61 6.62 3.75 -9.21
CA PHE A 61 5.99 3.24 -7.99
C PHE A 61 6.67 3.76 -6.72
N TRP A 62 7.99 3.60 -6.59
CA TRP A 62 8.68 3.98 -5.35
C TRP A 62 8.73 5.48 -5.12
N PHE A 63 8.83 6.31 -6.17
CA PHE A 63 8.72 7.76 -6.02
C PHE A 63 7.31 8.21 -5.63
N ALA A 64 6.26 7.57 -6.17
CA ALA A 64 4.91 7.80 -5.69
C ALA A 64 4.76 7.42 -4.21
N MET A 65 5.30 6.27 -3.78
CA MET A 65 5.25 5.85 -2.37
C MET A 65 6.07 6.75 -1.44
N LEU A 66 7.20 7.30 -1.92
CA LEU A 66 7.99 8.28 -1.16
C LEU A 66 7.22 9.57 -0.90
N PHE A 67 6.28 9.95 -1.78
CA PHE A 67 5.34 11.04 -1.52
C PHE A 67 4.17 10.60 -0.62
N VAL A 68 3.53 9.48 -0.94
CA VAL A 68 2.29 9.05 -0.26
C VAL A 68 2.53 8.65 1.20
N ILE A 69 3.63 7.95 1.52
CA ILE A 69 3.86 7.42 2.87
C ILE A 69 4.06 8.56 3.88
N PRO A 70 4.99 9.53 3.70
CA PRO A 70 5.19 10.60 4.67
C PRO A 70 3.95 11.48 4.82
N VAL A 71 3.27 11.81 3.72
CA VAL A 71 2.04 12.62 3.78
C VAL A 71 0.92 11.87 4.50
N SER A 72 0.81 10.55 4.32
CA SER A 72 -0.12 9.71 5.08
C SER A 72 0.19 9.71 6.58
N VAL A 73 1.47 9.62 6.96
CA VAL A 73 1.89 9.65 8.38
C VAL A 73 1.58 11.00 9.01
N ILE A 74 1.86 12.11 8.33
CA ILE A 74 1.56 13.45 8.84
C ILE A 74 0.04 13.65 8.95
N SER A 75 -0.71 13.27 7.92
CA SER A 75 -2.17 13.43 7.88
C SER A 75 -2.87 12.60 8.94
N PHE A 76 -2.30 11.48 9.38
CA PHE A 76 -2.85 10.64 10.44
C PHE A 76 -3.01 11.39 11.77
N PHE A 77 -2.11 12.32 12.10
CA PHE A 77 -2.18 13.09 13.34
C PHE A 77 -3.22 14.23 13.32
N ILE A 78 -3.82 14.50 12.16
CA ILE A 78 -4.79 15.58 12.01
C ILE A 78 -6.18 14.96 11.75
N PRO A 79 -7.10 15.04 12.73
CA PRO A 79 -8.46 14.51 12.61
C PRO A 79 -9.16 15.06 11.36
N VAL A 80 -10.05 14.27 10.75
CA VAL A 80 -10.75 14.57 9.48
C VAL A 80 -9.83 14.63 8.25
N ILE A 81 -8.71 15.36 8.30
CA ILE A 81 -7.75 15.44 7.19
C ILE A 81 -7.18 14.05 6.88
N GLY A 82 -6.80 13.27 7.89
CA GLY A 82 -6.34 11.90 7.69
C GLY A 82 -7.34 11.01 6.96
N ILE A 83 -8.64 11.17 7.26
CA ILE A 83 -9.72 10.41 6.62
C ILE A 83 -9.85 10.83 5.15
N LEU A 84 -9.94 12.13 4.88
CA LEU A 84 -10.05 12.67 3.52
C LEU A 84 -8.85 12.30 2.66
N TRP A 85 -7.64 12.40 3.23
CA TRP A 85 -6.42 11.98 2.57
C TRP A 85 -6.45 10.49 2.24
N GLY A 86 -6.78 9.64 3.22
CA GLY A 86 -6.88 8.19 3.02
C GLY A 86 -7.83 7.82 1.88
N MET A 87 -8.98 8.48 1.79
CA MET A 87 -9.93 8.27 0.69
C MET A 87 -9.37 8.75 -0.66
N ALA A 88 -8.69 9.90 -0.68
CA ALA A 88 -8.12 10.46 -1.90
C ALA A 88 -6.98 9.60 -2.47
N VAL A 89 -6.16 8.99 -1.61
CA VAL A 89 -5.02 8.17 -2.06
C VAL A 89 -5.32 6.67 -2.20
N ALA A 90 -6.40 6.16 -1.59
CA ALA A 90 -6.73 4.74 -1.64
C ALA A 90 -6.85 4.22 -3.08
N THR A 91 -7.68 4.88 -3.90
CA THR A 91 -7.89 4.48 -5.30
C THR A 91 -6.61 4.53 -6.15
N PRO A 92 -5.85 5.64 -6.21
CA PRO A 92 -4.62 5.68 -6.99
C PRO A 92 -3.53 4.75 -6.45
N ALA A 93 -3.46 4.51 -5.13
CA ALA A 93 -2.52 3.55 -4.53
C ALA A 93 -2.82 2.11 -4.97
N ILE A 94 -4.10 1.73 -5.04
CA ILE A 94 -4.51 0.42 -5.56
C ILE A 94 -4.17 0.34 -7.06
N ALA A 95 -4.51 1.37 -7.85
CA ALA A 95 -4.29 1.39 -9.29
C ALA A 95 -2.80 1.23 -9.66
N ILE A 96 -1.90 1.99 -9.03
CA ILE A 96 -0.46 1.88 -9.28
C ILE A 96 0.12 0.54 -8.79
N SER A 97 -0.43 -0.04 -7.71
CA SER A 97 -0.01 -1.35 -7.21
C SER A 97 -0.38 -2.47 -8.19
N PHE A 98 -1.58 -2.44 -8.78
CA PHE A 98 -1.98 -3.38 -9.82
C PHE A 98 -1.07 -3.29 -11.05
N ARG A 99 -0.85 -2.06 -11.55
CA ARG A 99 0.06 -1.80 -12.67
C ARG A 99 1.49 -2.26 -12.38
N ARG A 100 1.94 -2.12 -11.13
CA ARG A 100 3.27 -2.59 -10.72
C ARG A 100 3.38 -4.12 -10.71
N LEU A 101 2.35 -4.82 -10.27
CA LEU A 101 2.29 -6.28 -10.29
C LEU A 101 2.25 -6.82 -11.73
N HIS A 102 1.51 -6.14 -12.63
CA HIS A 102 1.51 -6.46 -14.06
C HIS A 102 2.91 -6.34 -14.68
N ASP A 103 3.69 -5.31 -14.31
CA ASP A 103 5.08 -5.12 -14.76
C ASP A 103 6.01 -6.25 -14.29
N ALA A 104 5.71 -6.89 -13.16
CA ALA A 104 6.41 -8.08 -12.65
C ALA A 104 5.86 -9.40 -13.22
N ASN A 105 4.98 -9.36 -14.23
CA ASN A 105 4.24 -10.50 -14.79
C ASN A 105 3.41 -11.29 -13.75
N ARG A 106 2.82 -10.59 -12.77
CA ARG A 106 1.89 -11.14 -11.78
C ARG A 106 0.49 -10.58 -12.01
N ASN A 107 -0.54 -11.33 -11.62
CA ASN A 107 -1.91 -10.81 -11.65
C ASN A 107 -2.06 -9.71 -10.57
N GLY A 108 -2.96 -8.74 -10.78
CA GLY A 108 -3.21 -7.66 -9.82
C GLY A 108 -3.72 -8.15 -8.46
N TRP A 109 -4.33 -9.33 -8.40
CA TRP A 109 -4.86 -9.94 -7.17
C TRP A 109 -3.79 -10.30 -6.13
N TRP A 110 -2.51 -10.42 -6.52
CA TRP A 110 -1.41 -10.57 -5.55
C TRP A 110 -1.33 -9.41 -4.55
N PHE A 111 -1.91 -8.25 -4.88
CA PHE A 111 -2.10 -7.14 -3.96
C PHE A 111 -2.82 -7.57 -2.67
N LEU A 112 -3.85 -8.42 -2.78
CA LEU A 112 -4.66 -8.85 -1.64
C LEU A 112 -3.89 -9.70 -0.64
N LEU A 113 -2.83 -10.40 -1.07
CA LEU A 113 -2.03 -11.24 -0.17
C LEU A 113 -1.36 -10.37 0.90
N GLY A 114 -0.83 -9.21 0.50
CA GLY A 114 -0.35 -8.20 1.45
C GLY A 114 -1.51 -7.61 2.25
N GLN A 115 -2.59 -7.19 1.58
CA GLN A 115 -3.66 -6.47 2.26
C GLN A 115 -4.50 -7.29 3.23
N ALA A 116 -4.57 -8.62 3.07
CA ALA A 116 -5.23 -9.50 4.02
C ALA A 116 -4.65 -9.34 5.44
N GLY A 117 -3.32 -9.23 5.55
CA GLY A 117 -2.65 -9.00 6.83
C GLY A 117 -2.99 -7.64 7.45
N ASN A 118 -3.07 -6.58 6.64
CA ASN A 118 -3.46 -5.25 7.11
C ASN A 118 -4.93 -5.17 7.54
N ILE A 119 -5.83 -5.84 6.81
CA ILE A 119 -7.26 -5.91 7.17
C ILE A 119 -7.42 -6.67 8.49
N LEU A 120 -6.71 -7.78 8.67
CA LEU A 120 -6.74 -8.53 9.93
C LEU A 120 -6.17 -7.70 11.08
N ALA A 121 -5.05 -7.01 10.89
CA ALA A 121 -4.48 -6.12 11.89
C ALA A 121 -5.45 -4.99 12.28
N LEU A 122 -6.13 -4.39 11.30
CA LEU A 122 -7.14 -3.36 11.55
C LEU A 122 -8.34 -3.90 12.33
N ALA A 123 -8.81 -5.11 12.03
CA ALA A 123 -9.88 -5.77 12.78
C ALA A 123 -9.48 -6.03 14.24
N LEU A 124 -8.24 -6.46 14.48
CA LEU A 124 -7.71 -6.62 15.84
C LEU A 124 -7.62 -5.28 16.58
N LEU A 125 -7.14 -4.20 15.93
CA LEU A 125 -7.13 -2.86 16.52
C LEU A 125 -8.55 -2.37 16.86
N PHE A 126 -9.54 -2.68 16.04
CA PHE A 126 -10.93 -2.35 16.33
C PHE A 126 -11.46 -3.08 17.58
N VAL A 127 -11.15 -4.38 17.72
CA VAL A 127 -11.47 -5.15 18.94
C VAL A 127 -10.78 -4.56 20.17
N ILE A 128 -9.52 -4.14 20.04
CA ILE A 128 -8.78 -3.47 21.13
C ILE A 128 -9.45 -2.14 21.49
N GLY A 129 -9.85 -1.33 20.51
CA GLY A 129 -10.56 -0.08 20.74
C GLY A 129 -11.87 -0.27 21.52
N ILE A 130 -12.65 -1.30 21.16
CA ILE A 130 -13.86 -1.68 21.91
C ILE A 130 -13.50 -2.12 23.34
N GLY A 131 -12.46 -2.94 23.50
CA GLY A 131 -12.03 -3.41 24.82
C GLY A 131 -11.59 -2.27 25.74
N LEU A 132 -10.84 -1.29 25.22
CA LEU A 132 -10.46 -0.09 25.95
C LEU A 132 -11.68 0.75 26.35
N LEU A 133 -12.67 0.87 25.47
CA LEU A 133 -13.93 1.55 25.75
C LEU A 133 -14.71 0.83 26.87
N CYS A 134 -14.73 -0.50 26.90
CA CYS A 134 -15.32 -1.26 28.00
C CYS A 134 -14.63 -1.00 29.34
N ILE A 135 -13.29 -0.95 29.38
CA ILE A 135 -12.54 -0.57 30.59
C ILE A 135 -12.95 0.83 31.03
N GLN A 136 -12.95 1.79 30.10
CA GLN A 136 -13.30 3.18 30.41
C GLN A 136 -14.74 3.32 30.94
N ILE A 137 -15.70 2.57 30.40
CA ILE A 137 -17.08 2.56 30.90
C ILE A 137 -17.15 1.93 32.29
N GLY A 138 -16.47 0.80 32.52
CA GLY A 138 -16.39 0.17 33.83
C GLY A 138 -15.82 1.11 34.90
N MET A 139 -14.80 1.90 34.53
CA MET A 139 -14.21 2.94 35.38
C MET A 139 -15.19 4.06 35.76
N ILE A 140 -16.15 4.38 34.88
CA ILE A 140 -17.13 5.45 35.10
C ILE A 140 -18.36 4.94 35.88
N MET A 141 -18.79 3.70 35.63
CA MET A 141 -20.03 3.12 36.21
C MET A 141 -19.86 2.56 37.62
N VAL A 142 -18.65 2.14 38.02
CA VAL A 142 -18.40 1.55 39.36
C VAL A 142 -18.13 2.65 40.38
N ILE A 143 -19.16 3.00 41.15
CA ILE A 143 -19.13 3.88 42.32
C ILE A 143 -18.97 2.96 43.55
N PRO A 144 -17.75 2.49 43.85
CA PRO A 144 -16.74 3.24 44.60
C PRO A 144 -15.39 3.32 43.85
N HIS A 145 -14.65 4.42 44.03
CA HIS A 145 -13.38 4.73 43.33
C HIS A 145 -12.18 3.86 43.74
N GLU A 146 -12.34 2.55 43.85
CA GLU A 146 -11.19 1.66 43.88
C GLU A 146 -10.67 1.50 42.44
N PRO A 147 -9.41 1.86 42.15
CA PRO A 147 -8.86 1.66 40.81
C PRO A 147 -8.89 0.17 40.50
N PRO A 148 -9.34 -0.25 39.32
CA PRO A 148 -9.31 -1.65 38.94
C PRO A 148 -7.87 -2.10 38.92
N ASN A 149 -7.65 -3.33 39.41
CA ASN A 149 -6.36 -3.95 39.29
C ASN A 149 -6.13 -4.36 37.82
N ILE A 150 -5.41 -3.49 37.08
CA ILE A 150 -5.04 -3.72 35.68
C ILE A 150 -3.69 -4.44 35.65
N ASP A 151 -3.72 -5.77 35.61
CA ASP A 151 -2.51 -6.58 35.50
C ASP A 151 -2.19 -6.88 34.02
N PHE A 152 -1.17 -6.24 33.46
CA PHE A 152 -0.72 -6.47 32.09
C PHE A 152 0.18 -7.71 31.93
N HIS A 153 0.70 -8.28 33.03
CA HIS A 153 1.64 -9.40 32.98
C HIS A 153 0.91 -10.74 32.93
N ASN A 154 -0.28 -10.82 33.53
CA ASN A 154 -1.11 -12.01 33.43
C ASN A 154 -1.77 -12.09 32.05
N PRO A 155 -1.43 -13.09 31.20
CA PRO A 155 -1.97 -13.20 29.85
C PRO A 155 -3.48 -13.51 29.81
N ASN A 156 -4.03 -14.00 30.92
CA ASN A 156 -5.45 -14.32 31.04
C ASN A 156 -6.27 -13.15 31.62
N SER A 157 -5.63 -12.06 32.04
CA SER A 157 -6.35 -10.85 32.44
C SER A 157 -6.90 -10.15 31.20
N PHE A 158 -7.97 -9.37 31.37
CA PHE A 158 -8.54 -8.59 30.28
C PHE A 158 -7.50 -7.64 29.65
N ALA A 159 -6.68 -6.98 30.48
CA ALA A 159 -5.63 -6.09 30.02
C ALA A 159 -4.47 -6.80 29.31
N GLY A 160 -4.08 -7.98 29.81
CA GLY A 160 -3.07 -8.84 29.20
C GLY A 160 -3.51 -9.36 27.83
N MET A 161 -4.78 -9.76 27.69
CA MET A 161 -5.35 -10.16 26.40
C MET A 161 -5.29 -9.02 25.38
N LEU A 162 -5.67 -7.80 25.76
CA LEU A 162 -5.57 -6.62 24.88
C LEU A 162 -4.12 -6.35 24.44
N LEU A 163 -3.16 -6.50 25.35
CA LEU A 163 -1.74 -6.31 25.06
C LEU A 163 -1.20 -7.38 24.08
N ILE A 164 -1.61 -8.65 24.23
CA ILE A 164 -1.26 -9.72 23.30
C ILE A 164 -1.84 -9.43 21.91
N LEU A 165 -3.11 -9.01 21.82
CA LEU A 165 -3.73 -8.63 20.55
C LEU A 165 -3.04 -7.42 19.90
N PHE A 166 -2.57 -6.47 20.71
CA PHE A 166 -1.80 -5.33 20.23
C PHE A 166 -0.49 -5.78 19.57
N TYR A 167 0.31 -6.61 20.25
CA TYR A 167 1.54 -7.15 19.66
C TYR A 167 1.28 -8.03 18.45
N ALA A 168 0.22 -8.85 18.47
CA ALA A 168 -0.19 -9.62 17.31
C ALA A 168 -0.53 -8.72 16.12
N SER A 169 -1.27 -7.62 16.34
CA SER A 169 -1.62 -6.65 15.30
C SER A 169 -0.37 -5.99 14.70
N LEU A 170 0.61 -5.59 15.53
CA LEU A 170 1.88 -5.02 15.07
C LEU A 170 2.70 -6.02 14.25
N GLY A 171 2.77 -7.28 14.71
CA GLY A 171 3.43 -8.36 13.98
C GLY A 171 2.80 -8.61 12.61
N MET A 172 1.47 -8.62 12.53
CA MET A 172 0.72 -8.79 11.28
C MET A 172 0.98 -7.66 10.28
N VAL A 173 1.01 -6.40 10.74
CA VAL A 173 1.38 -5.25 9.89
C VAL A 173 2.80 -5.40 9.38
N GLY A 174 3.75 -5.75 10.25
CA GLY A 174 5.15 -5.95 9.87
C GLY A 174 5.31 -7.01 8.78
N VAL A 175 4.70 -8.18 8.95
CA VAL A 175 4.72 -9.27 7.95
C VAL A 175 4.06 -8.81 6.64
N SER A 176 2.91 -8.14 6.71
CA SER A 176 2.23 -7.61 5.52
C SER A 176 3.11 -6.64 4.74
N LEU A 177 3.78 -5.71 5.42
CA LEU A 177 4.66 -4.73 4.78
C LEU A 177 5.87 -5.40 4.13
N ILE A 178 6.45 -6.43 4.76
CA ILE A 178 7.55 -7.20 4.17
C ILE A 178 7.10 -7.88 2.88
N ILE A 179 5.95 -8.55 2.90
CA ILE A 179 5.38 -9.20 1.71
C ILE A 179 5.18 -8.18 0.58
N GLN A 180 4.56 -7.03 0.88
CA GLN A 180 4.33 -5.98 -0.10
C GLN A 180 5.64 -5.40 -0.65
N ALA A 181 6.61 -5.13 0.21
CA ALA A 181 7.93 -4.68 -0.20
C ALA A 181 8.61 -5.69 -1.14
N CYS A 182 8.56 -6.99 -0.81
CA CYS A 182 9.09 -8.05 -1.68
C CYS A 182 8.38 -8.09 -3.04
N LEU A 183 7.05 -7.98 -3.07
CA LEU A 183 6.29 -8.02 -4.32
C LEU A 183 6.58 -6.80 -5.21
N TYR A 184 6.65 -5.59 -4.65
CA TYR A 184 6.87 -4.38 -5.44
C TYR A 184 8.34 -4.15 -5.83
N THR A 185 9.28 -4.81 -5.15
CA THR A 185 10.71 -4.84 -5.53
C THR A 185 11.05 -5.91 -6.56
N LEU A 186 10.10 -6.71 -7.07
CA LEU A 186 10.38 -7.69 -8.14
C LEU A 186 10.96 -7.03 -9.41
N PRO A 187 11.85 -7.67 -10.16
CA PRO A 187 12.34 -7.12 -11.44
C PRO A 187 11.22 -7.03 -12.47
N SER A 188 11.27 -6.00 -13.31
CA SER A 188 10.36 -5.84 -14.44
C SER A 188 10.62 -6.92 -15.49
N LYS A 189 9.57 -7.56 -16.00
CA LYS A 189 9.68 -8.62 -17.02
C LYS A 189 8.99 -8.21 -18.32
N PRO A 190 9.59 -8.48 -19.49
CA PRO A 190 8.97 -8.14 -20.79
C PRO A 190 7.66 -8.90 -21.04
N GLU A 191 7.50 -10.07 -20.44
CA GLU A 191 6.29 -10.90 -20.48
C GLU A 191 5.05 -10.20 -19.87
N GLY A 192 5.25 -9.18 -19.03
CA GLY A 192 4.15 -8.40 -18.46
C GLY A 192 3.33 -7.63 -19.51
N ALA A 193 3.83 -7.49 -20.74
CA ALA A 193 3.14 -6.80 -21.83
C ALA A 193 1.78 -7.42 -22.21
N ARG A 194 1.45 -8.63 -21.75
CA ARG A 194 0.12 -9.24 -21.93
C ARG A 194 -1.00 -8.52 -21.18
N PHE A 195 -0.66 -7.64 -20.23
CA PHE A 195 -1.60 -6.88 -19.41
C PHE A 195 -1.79 -5.42 -19.91
N ASP A 196 -1.16 -5.08 -21.04
CA ASP A 196 -1.31 -3.78 -21.71
C ASP A 196 -2.66 -3.67 -22.44
#